data_AF-A0A3S3QB83-F1
#
_entry.id   AF-A0A3S3QB83-F1
#
_cell.length_a   1.000
_cell.length_b   1.000
_cell.length_c   1.000
_cell.angle_alpha   90.00
_cell.angle_beta   90.00
_cell.angle_gamma   90.00
#
_symmetry.space_group_name_H-M   'P 1'
#
loop_
_entity.id
_entity.type
_entity.pdbx_description
1 polymer ?
#
loop_
_entity_poly.entity_id
_entity_poly.type
_entity_poly.pdbx_seq_one_letter_code
_entity_poly.pdbx_strand_id
1 'polypeptide(L)'
;MGENETDFDRDTSEAITVLNDIRENSRSTNTFVEQIVERFRGEQLRTSNGISFLDLKNATFLSYLVDLALVALKKCKGESIDGSEVIDRLVEHRTVLEKIRPINHKLKYQIDKLVNIANTGAVNANDPLSLKPKPENLMVDEDDEDEQNDEENEQFDDEEFDFDMENGEEAED
;
A
#
# COMPACT_ATOMS: atom_id res chain seq x y z
N MET A 1 -43.83 34.76 5.35
CA MET A 1 -42.63 35.49 4.88
C MET A 1 -41.42 35.28 5.79
N GLY A 2 -41.58 35.17 7.12
CA GLY A 2 -40.45 34.98 8.05
C GLY A 2 -39.77 33.59 8.08
N GLU A 3 -40.45 32.50 7.67
CA GLU A 3 -39.84 31.15 7.72
C GLU A 3 -38.79 30.89 6.62
N ASN A 4 -38.94 31.49 5.43
CA ASN A 4 -37.97 31.34 4.33
C ASN A 4 -36.69 32.16 4.55
N GLU A 5 -36.78 33.26 5.29
CA GLU A 5 -35.64 34.15 5.57
C GLU A 5 -34.69 33.52 6.59
N THR A 6 -35.24 32.80 7.58
CA THR A 6 -34.46 32.05 8.57
C THR A 6 -33.78 30.80 8.01
N ASP A 7 -34.37 30.14 7.00
CA ASP A 7 -33.79 28.95 6.37
C ASP A 7 -32.60 29.34 5.46
N PHE A 8 -32.73 30.44 4.72
CA PHE A 8 -31.65 31.00 3.89
C PHE A 8 -30.45 31.46 4.72
N ASP A 9 -30.68 32.15 5.84
CA ASP A 9 -29.60 32.59 6.74
C ASP A 9 -28.88 31.39 7.40
N ARG A 10 -29.60 30.30 7.69
CA ARG A 10 -28.99 29.08 8.21
C ARG A 10 -28.12 28.40 7.16
N ASP A 11 -28.64 28.20 5.95
CA ASP A 11 -27.94 27.51 4.87
C ASP A 11 -26.69 28.29 4.41
N THR A 12 -26.76 29.62 4.41
CA THR A 12 -25.59 30.47 4.12
C THR A 12 -24.53 30.39 5.21
N SER A 13 -24.92 30.36 6.49
CA SER A 13 -23.98 30.17 7.61
C SER A 13 -23.31 28.79 7.57
N GLU A 14 -24.06 27.75 7.21
CA GLU A 14 -23.51 26.39 7.03
C GLU A 14 -22.53 26.35 5.86
N ALA A 15 -22.89 26.93 4.71
CA ALA A 15 -22.02 27.01 3.54
C ALA A 15 -20.69 27.73 3.84
N ILE A 16 -20.74 28.85 4.59
CA ILE A 16 -19.53 29.58 5.01
C ILE A 16 -18.64 28.70 5.88
N THR A 17 -19.23 27.91 6.79
CA THR A 17 -18.49 26.99 7.66
C THR A 17 -17.76 25.93 6.83
N VAL A 18 -18.48 25.25 5.92
CA VAL A 18 -17.90 24.22 5.05
C VAL A 18 -16.80 24.80 4.14
N LEU A 19 -16.99 26.01 3.60
CA LEU A 19 -15.97 26.67 2.77
C LEU A 19 -14.69 27.00 3.57
N ASN A 20 -14.82 27.41 4.82
CA ASN A 20 -13.68 27.62 5.70
C ASN A 20 -12.96 26.30 6.01
N ASP A 21 -13.70 25.22 6.28
CA ASP A 21 -13.12 23.90 6.50
C ASP A 21 -12.36 23.39 5.27
N ILE A 22 -12.94 23.54 4.06
CA ILE A 22 -12.26 23.20 2.80
C ILE A 22 -10.96 24.01 2.65
N ARG A 23 -10.99 25.30 2.96
CA ARG A 23 -9.82 26.17 2.87
C ARG A 23 -8.70 25.71 3.83
N GLU A 24 -9.03 25.45 5.09
CA GLU A 24 -8.05 25.03 6.10
C GLU A 24 -7.50 23.63 5.79
N ASN A 25 -8.36 22.70 5.36
CA ASN A 25 -7.94 21.36 4.95
C ASN A 25 -7.03 21.42 3.71
N SER A 26 -7.36 22.26 2.72
CA SER A 26 -6.53 22.46 1.53
C SER A 26 -5.16 23.03 1.88
N ARG A 27 -5.11 24.00 2.81
CA ARG A 27 -3.85 24.60 3.27
C ARG A 27 -2.99 23.59 4.02
N SER A 28 -3.60 22.81 4.91
CA SER A 28 -2.92 21.77 5.69
C SER A 28 -2.37 20.68 4.77
N THR A 29 -3.17 20.24 3.79
CA THR A 29 -2.76 19.25 2.78
C THR A 29 -1.60 19.78 1.94
N ASN A 30 -1.65 21.03 1.49
CA ASN A 30 -0.56 21.60 0.69
C ASN A 30 0.75 21.68 1.48
N THR A 31 0.68 22.13 2.73
CA THR A 31 1.84 22.15 3.65
C THR A 31 2.45 20.75 3.80
N PHE A 32 1.61 19.73 3.98
CA PHE A 32 2.08 18.35 4.13
C PHE A 32 2.73 17.81 2.83
N VAL A 33 2.14 18.11 1.67
CA VAL A 33 2.72 17.74 0.38
C VAL A 33 4.07 18.43 0.15
N GLU A 34 4.18 19.72 0.47
CA GLU A 34 5.44 20.46 0.40
C GLU A 34 6.51 19.81 1.29
N GLN A 35 6.18 19.43 2.51
CA GLN A 35 7.09 18.70 3.41
C GLN A 35 7.53 17.35 2.83
N ILE A 36 6.63 16.58 2.22
CA ILE A 36 6.98 15.31 1.57
C ILE A 36 7.93 15.55 0.40
N VAL A 37 7.63 16.55 -0.43
CA VAL A 37 8.45 16.90 -1.60
C VAL A 37 9.85 17.35 -1.17
N GLU A 38 9.97 18.14 -0.10
CA GLU A 38 11.25 18.52 0.48
C GLU A 38 12.04 17.31 0.96
N ARG A 39 11.41 16.38 1.69
CA ARG A 39 12.07 15.13 2.14
C ARG A 39 12.49 14.25 0.97
N PHE A 40 11.68 14.18 -0.09
CA PHE A 40 12.01 13.44 -1.30
C PHE A 40 13.22 14.04 -2.01
N ARG A 41 13.23 15.35 -2.23
CA ARG A 41 14.37 16.08 -2.84
C ARG A 41 15.63 16.03 -1.98
N GLY A 42 15.45 16.03 -0.66
CA GLY A 42 16.53 15.82 0.31
C GLY A 42 16.95 14.36 0.47
N GLU A 43 16.47 13.45 -0.39
CA GLU A 43 16.82 12.03 -0.43
C GLU A 43 16.52 11.23 0.85
N GLN A 44 15.66 11.76 1.72
CA GLN A 44 15.28 11.15 3.00
C GLN A 44 14.24 10.03 2.83
N LEU A 45 13.69 9.86 1.63
CA LEU A 45 12.65 8.86 1.29
C LEU A 45 13.15 7.81 0.30
N ARG A 46 14.46 7.54 0.25
CA ARG A 46 15.03 6.52 -0.64
C ARG A 46 14.53 5.12 -0.27
N THR A 47 14.01 4.39 -1.24
CA THR A 47 13.52 3.01 -1.10
C THR A 47 14.45 1.98 -1.75
N SER A 48 15.70 2.34 -2.07
CA SER A 48 16.63 1.50 -2.84
C SER A 48 16.92 0.13 -2.21
N ASN A 49 16.82 0.02 -0.89
CA ASN A 49 16.98 -1.23 -0.14
C ASN A 49 15.64 -1.72 0.45
N GLY A 50 14.53 -1.22 -0.09
CA GLY A 50 13.17 -1.55 0.33
C GLY A 50 12.61 -2.79 -0.38
N ILE A 51 11.41 -3.18 0.01
CA ILE A 51 10.69 -4.31 -0.61
C ILE A 51 9.89 -3.77 -1.80
N SER A 52 10.14 -4.25 -3.02
CA SER A 52 9.52 -3.73 -4.26
C SER A 52 7.98 -3.74 -4.23
N PHE A 53 7.37 -4.71 -3.55
CA PHE A 53 5.91 -4.75 -3.37
C PHE A 53 5.38 -3.55 -2.54
N LEU A 54 6.12 -3.09 -1.53
CA LEU A 54 5.75 -1.90 -0.75
C LEU A 54 5.82 -0.65 -1.62
N ASP A 55 6.79 -0.56 -2.52
CA ASP A 55 6.93 0.55 -3.46
C ASP A 55 5.77 0.59 -4.45
N LEU A 56 5.39 -0.56 -5.03
CA LEU A 56 4.20 -0.68 -5.87
C LEU A 56 2.95 -0.22 -5.12
N LYS A 57 2.76 -0.72 -3.89
CA LYS A 57 1.61 -0.35 -3.05
C LYS A 57 1.58 1.16 -2.78
N ASN A 58 2.71 1.77 -2.46
CA ASN A 58 2.82 3.21 -2.24
C ASN A 58 2.50 4.00 -3.51
N ALA A 59 3.00 3.58 -4.68
CA ALA A 59 2.69 4.20 -5.96
C ALA A 59 1.19 4.12 -6.31
N THR A 60 0.55 2.98 -6.05
CA THR A 60 -0.90 2.82 -6.25
C THR A 60 -1.71 3.71 -5.29
N PHE A 61 -1.30 3.82 -4.02
CA PHE A 61 -1.94 4.75 -3.08
C PHE A 61 -1.81 6.21 -3.52
N LEU A 62 -0.63 6.62 -3.99
CA LEU A 62 -0.41 7.98 -4.49
C LEU A 62 -1.30 8.25 -5.71
N SER A 63 -1.36 7.32 -6.65
CA SER A 63 -2.21 7.45 -7.84
C SER A 63 -3.69 7.58 -7.47
N TYR A 64 -4.16 6.76 -6.51
CA TYR A 64 -5.50 6.87 -5.94
C TYR A 64 -5.78 8.25 -5.30
N LEU A 65 -4.83 8.79 -4.53
CA LEU A 65 -4.99 10.11 -3.90
C LEU A 65 -5.00 11.26 -4.92
N VAL A 66 -4.20 11.15 -5.99
CA VAL A 66 -4.19 12.12 -7.09
C VAL A 66 -5.54 12.13 -7.81
N ASP A 67 -6.08 10.96 -8.17
CA ASP A 67 -7.40 10.86 -8.80
C ASP A 67 -8.50 11.39 -7.87
N LEU A 68 -8.43 11.09 -6.57
CA LEU A 68 -9.38 11.60 -5.59
C LEU A 68 -9.35 13.13 -5.48
N ALA A 69 -8.15 13.73 -5.44
CA ALA A 69 -7.97 15.18 -5.44
C ALA A 69 -8.52 15.82 -6.72
N LEU A 70 -8.35 15.16 -7.87
CA LEU A 70 -8.90 15.62 -9.15
C LEU A 70 -10.43 15.59 -9.14
N VAL A 71 -11.05 14.53 -8.61
CA VAL A 71 -12.52 14.46 -8.44
C VAL A 71 -13.02 15.57 -7.51
N ALA A 72 -12.33 15.81 -6.39
CA ALA A 72 -12.67 16.90 -5.47
C ALA A 72 -12.61 18.27 -6.18
N LEU A 73 -11.55 18.51 -6.97
CA LEU A 73 -11.41 19.74 -7.75
C LEU A 73 -12.54 19.93 -8.76
N LYS A 74 -12.93 18.87 -9.50
CA LYS A 74 -14.06 18.92 -10.45
C LYS A 74 -15.34 19.33 -9.75
N LYS A 75 -15.64 18.73 -8.59
CA LYS A 75 -16.82 19.07 -7.78
C LYS A 75 -16.79 20.52 -7.30
N CYS A 76 -15.63 21.01 -6.85
CA CYS A 76 -15.48 22.41 -6.43
C CYS A 76 -15.66 23.41 -7.58
N LYS A 77 -15.37 23.02 -8.82
CA LYS A 77 -15.62 23.82 -10.03
C LYS A 77 -17.06 23.73 -10.54
N GLY A 78 -17.88 22.85 -9.97
CA GLY A 78 -19.24 22.56 -10.47
C GLY A 78 -19.24 21.74 -11.76
N GLU A 79 -18.15 21.04 -12.07
CA GLU A 79 -18.08 20.14 -13.22
C GLU A 79 -18.77 18.81 -12.90
N SER A 80 -19.45 18.23 -13.90
CA SER A 80 -20.00 16.88 -13.74
C SER A 80 -18.87 15.86 -13.61
N ILE A 81 -19.05 14.91 -12.70
CA ILE A 81 -18.18 13.74 -12.56
C ILE A 81 -18.72 12.52 -13.31
N ASP A 82 -19.95 12.61 -13.85
CA ASP A 82 -20.56 11.54 -14.62
C ASP A 82 -19.83 11.32 -15.95
N GLY A 83 -19.54 10.06 -16.29
CA GLY A 83 -18.76 9.70 -17.48
C GLY A 83 -17.30 10.15 -17.48
N SER A 84 -16.75 10.58 -16.34
CA SER A 84 -15.36 10.99 -16.23
C SER A 84 -14.43 9.78 -16.08
N GLU A 85 -13.47 9.61 -16.99
CA GLU A 85 -12.42 8.56 -16.93
C GLU A 85 -11.66 8.52 -15.58
N VAL A 86 -11.58 9.65 -14.87
CA VAL A 86 -10.99 9.74 -13.53
C VAL A 86 -11.69 8.79 -12.53
N ILE A 87 -13.00 8.61 -12.65
CA ILE A 87 -13.78 7.72 -11.79
C ILE A 87 -13.41 6.26 -12.07
N ASP A 88 -13.27 5.89 -13.35
CA ASP A 88 -12.88 4.53 -13.74
C ASP A 88 -11.49 4.18 -13.19
N ARG A 89 -10.52 5.09 -13.35
CA ARG A 89 -9.18 4.92 -12.74
C ARG A 89 -9.23 4.82 -11.22
N LEU A 90 -10.07 5.63 -10.57
CA LEU A 90 -10.23 5.58 -9.11
C LEU A 90 -10.75 4.20 -8.65
N VAL A 91 -11.72 3.64 -9.38
CA VAL A 91 -12.26 2.30 -9.13
C VAL A 91 -11.22 1.22 -9.41
N GLU A 92 -10.43 1.36 -10.47
CA GLU A 92 -9.32 0.46 -10.78
C GLU A 92 -8.28 0.45 -9.66
N HIS A 93 -7.74 1.62 -9.29
CA HIS A 93 -6.80 1.75 -8.18
C HIS A 93 -7.38 1.18 -6.87
N ARG A 94 -8.67 1.42 -6.60
CA ARG A 94 -9.34 0.87 -5.43
C ARG A 94 -9.40 -0.66 -5.46
N THR A 95 -9.71 -1.22 -6.61
CA THR A 95 -9.78 -2.67 -6.83
C THR A 95 -8.41 -3.30 -6.63
N VAL A 96 -7.36 -2.72 -7.21
CA VAL A 96 -5.97 -3.16 -7.00
C VAL A 96 -5.63 -3.17 -5.52
N LEU A 97 -5.91 -2.07 -4.79
CA LEU A 97 -5.65 -1.97 -3.35
C LEU A 97 -6.40 -3.02 -2.52
N GLU A 98 -7.58 -3.45 -2.96
CA GLU A 98 -8.34 -4.53 -2.31
C GLU A 98 -7.77 -5.90 -2.63
N LYS A 99 -7.37 -6.13 -3.88
CA LYS A 99 -6.80 -7.41 -4.34
C LYS A 99 -5.42 -7.69 -3.76
N ILE A 100 -4.62 -6.68 -3.47
CA ILE A 100 -3.29 -6.86 -2.84
C ILE A 100 -3.36 -7.16 -1.34
N ARG A 101 -4.54 -7.08 -0.68
CA ARG A 101 -4.67 -7.26 0.78
C ARG A 101 -4.16 -8.62 1.28
N PRO A 102 -4.45 -9.77 0.64
CA PRO A 102 -3.94 -11.06 1.10
C PRO A 102 -2.42 -11.13 1.03
N ILE A 103 -1.81 -10.62 -0.05
CA ILE A 103 -0.35 -10.55 -0.22
C ILE A 103 0.25 -9.67 0.88
N ASN A 104 -0.34 -8.50 1.12
CA ASN A 104 0.10 -7.58 2.17
C ASN A 104 0.02 -8.21 3.57
N HIS A 105 -0.95 -9.09 3.83
CA HIS A 105 -1.04 -9.81 5.11
C HIS A 105 0.09 -10.83 5.26
N LYS A 106 0.37 -11.63 4.22
CA LYS A 106 1.49 -12.58 4.20
C LYS A 106 2.83 -11.85 4.37
N LEU A 107 3.01 -10.75 3.64
CA LEU A 107 4.24 -9.96 3.69
C LEU A 107 4.46 -9.29 5.04
N LYS A 108 3.40 -8.76 5.66
CA LYS A 108 3.47 -8.24 7.03
C LYS A 108 4.00 -9.30 8.00
N TYR A 109 3.47 -10.53 7.91
CA TYR A 109 3.94 -11.62 8.75
C TYR A 109 5.43 -11.93 8.52
N GLN A 110 5.88 -11.97 7.26
CA GLN A 110 7.29 -12.20 6.93
C GLN A 110 8.19 -11.09 7.48
N ILE A 111 7.81 -9.82 7.32
CA ILE A 111 8.53 -8.67 7.88
C ILE A 111 8.58 -8.80 9.41
N ASP A 112 7.45 -9.06 10.06
CA ASP A 112 7.37 -9.22 11.52
C ASP A 112 8.29 -10.36 12.00
N LYS A 113 8.35 -11.48 11.26
CA LYS A 113 9.25 -12.60 11.57
C LYS A 113 10.72 -12.22 11.45
N LEU A 114 11.12 -11.60 10.34
CA LEU A 114 12.51 -11.19 10.10
C LEU A 114 12.99 -10.16 11.13
N VAL A 115 12.13 -9.18 11.44
CA VAL A 115 12.41 -8.18 12.48
C VAL A 115 12.56 -8.83 13.85
N ASN A 116 11.71 -9.82 14.18
CA ASN A 116 11.84 -10.56 15.43
C ASN A 116 13.16 -11.34 15.50
N ILE A 117 13.55 -12.04 14.43
CA ILE A 117 14.82 -12.78 14.38
C ILE A 117 16.00 -11.82 14.54
N ALA A 118 16.00 -10.68 13.86
CA ALA A 118 17.06 -9.67 13.98
C ALA A 118 17.18 -9.11 15.40
N ASN A 119 16.05 -8.95 16.11
CA ASN A 119 16.03 -8.41 17.47
C ASN A 119 16.38 -9.45 18.56
N THR A 120 16.02 -10.73 18.35
CA THR A 120 16.20 -11.79 19.37
C THR A 120 17.38 -12.71 19.10
N GLY A 121 17.94 -12.71 17.88
CA GLY A 121 19.01 -13.62 17.46
C GLY A 121 18.59 -15.09 17.37
N ALA A 122 17.29 -15.39 17.53
CA ALA A 122 16.79 -16.75 17.55
C ALA A 122 15.66 -16.95 16.53
N VAL A 123 15.83 -17.95 15.67
CA VAL A 123 14.73 -18.47 14.86
C VAL A 123 13.81 -19.24 15.81
N ASN A 124 12.61 -18.70 16.07
CA ASN A 124 11.64 -19.37 16.94
C ASN A 124 11.30 -20.75 16.35
N ALA A 125 11.76 -21.82 17.01
CA ALA A 125 11.50 -23.20 16.62
C ALA A 125 10.00 -23.61 16.69
N ASN A 126 9.15 -22.76 17.27
CA ASN A 126 7.70 -22.95 17.37
C ASN A 126 6.91 -22.18 16.30
N ASP A 127 7.51 -21.87 15.15
CA ASP A 127 6.80 -21.23 14.04
C ASP A 127 5.75 -22.19 13.44
N PRO A 128 4.44 -21.92 13.54
CA PRO A 128 3.40 -22.80 13.00
C PRO A 128 3.44 -22.97 11.47
N LEU A 129 4.20 -22.13 10.76
CA LEU A 129 4.43 -22.27 9.31
C LEU A 129 5.69 -23.06 8.94
N SER A 130 6.62 -23.32 9.87
CA SER A 130 7.72 -24.27 9.62
C SER A 130 7.23 -25.72 9.58
N LEU A 131 6.04 -25.96 10.13
CA LEU A 131 5.38 -27.27 10.21
C LEU A 131 4.31 -27.48 9.13
N LYS A 132 4.12 -26.54 8.19
CA LYS A 132 3.25 -26.83 7.05
C LYS A 132 3.94 -27.89 6.19
N PRO A 133 3.29 -29.04 5.95
CA PRO A 133 3.78 -29.98 4.95
C PRO A 133 3.99 -29.22 3.64
N LYS A 134 5.13 -29.43 2.98
CA LYS A 134 5.36 -29.05 1.58
C LYS A 134 4.98 -30.28 0.75
N PRO A 135 3.69 -30.49 0.41
CA PRO A 135 3.26 -31.66 -0.36
C PRO A 135 3.92 -31.72 -1.75
N GLU A 136 4.38 -30.58 -2.27
CA GLU A 136 5.18 -30.47 -3.50
C GLU A 136 6.48 -31.30 -3.43
N ASN A 137 7.09 -31.47 -2.26
CA ASN A 137 8.29 -32.30 -2.08
C ASN A 137 7.99 -33.81 -1.94
N LEU A 138 6.71 -34.20 -1.94
CA LEU A 138 6.27 -35.60 -1.79
C LEU A 138 5.83 -36.23 -3.12
N MET A 139 5.63 -35.41 -4.16
CA MET A 139 5.29 -35.89 -5.49
C MET A 139 6.56 -36.32 -6.22
N VAL A 140 6.92 -37.60 -6.06
CA VAL A 140 7.80 -38.30 -6.98
C VAL A 140 6.95 -38.66 -8.20
N ASP A 141 7.37 -38.22 -9.38
CA ASP A 141 6.73 -38.51 -10.67
C ASP A 141 6.54 -40.03 -10.86
N GLU A 142 5.29 -40.49 -10.79
CA GLU A 142 4.85 -41.72 -11.43
C GLU A 142 3.53 -41.40 -12.15
N ASP A 143 3.55 -41.63 -13.47
CA ASP A 143 2.48 -41.44 -14.43
C ASP A 143 1.09 -41.85 -13.90
N ASP A 144 0.08 -40.98 -14.02
CA ASP A 144 -1.25 -41.31 -14.56
C ASP A 144 -2.24 -40.12 -14.49
N GLU A 145 -2.78 -39.82 -15.68
CA GLU A 145 -4.07 -39.20 -16.09
C GLU A 145 -4.93 -38.36 -15.12
N ASP A 146 -5.20 -37.12 -15.59
CA ASP A 146 -6.42 -36.30 -15.46
C ASP A 146 -6.98 -35.92 -14.07
N GLU A 147 -6.79 -34.65 -13.68
CA GLU A 147 -7.88 -33.73 -13.32
C GLU A 147 -7.34 -32.29 -13.21
N GLN A 148 -7.71 -31.44 -14.18
CA GLN A 148 -7.45 -30.00 -14.16
C GLN A 148 -8.27 -29.34 -13.05
N ASN A 149 -7.58 -28.77 -12.06
CA ASN A 149 -8.16 -27.75 -11.20
C ASN A 149 -7.17 -26.59 -11.09
N ASP A 150 -7.57 -25.48 -11.71
CA ASP A 150 -6.86 -24.21 -11.81
C ASP A 150 -6.56 -23.62 -10.43
N GLU A 151 -5.31 -23.71 -9.98
CA GLU A 151 -4.69 -22.69 -9.14
C GLU A 151 -3.24 -22.51 -9.59
N GLU A 152 -3.04 -21.72 -10.66
CA GLU A 152 -1.76 -21.13 -11.02
C GLU A 152 -1.27 -20.26 -9.86
N ASN A 153 -0.58 -20.88 -8.91
CA ASN A 153 0.26 -20.19 -7.97
C ASN A 153 1.65 -20.15 -8.61
N GLU A 154 1.88 -19.13 -9.45
CA GLU A 154 3.21 -18.82 -9.99
C GLU A 154 4.17 -18.66 -8.82
N GLN A 155 4.94 -19.73 -8.61
CA GLN A 155 6.03 -19.84 -7.68
C GLN A 155 7.15 -18.96 -8.22
N PHE A 156 7.34 -17.78 -7.62
CA PHE A 156 8.59 -17.05 -7.77
C PHE A 156 9.67 -17.85 -7.04
N ASP A 157 10.63 -18.38 -7.80
CA ASP A 157 11.82 -19.08 -7.32
C ASP A 157 12.51 -18.23 -6.25
N ASP A 158 12.55 -18.76 -5.01
CA ASP A 158 13.55 -18.39 -4.02
C ASP A 158 14.88 -18.99 -4.50
N GLU A 159 15.52 -18.36 -5.49
CA GLU A 159 16.97 -18.54 -5.70
C GLU A 159 17.67 -17.99 -4.45
N GLU A 160 17.98 -18.92 -3.55
CA GLU A 160 19.07 -18.96 -2.57
C GLU A 160 19.96 -17.69 -2.56
N PHE A 161 19.54 -16.67 -1.79
CA PHE A 161 20.39 -15.53 -1.47
C PHE A 161 21.36 -15.96 -0.35
N ASP A 162 22.42 -16.65 -0.73
CA ASP A 162 23.47 -17.10 0.18
C ASP A 162 24.29 -15.88 0.63
N PHE A 163 24.00 -15.37 1.83
CA PHE A 163 24.80 -14.31 2.45
C PHE A 163 26.00 -14.98 3.13
N ASP A 164 27.07 -15.18 2.36
CA ASP A 164 28.38 -15.62 2.88
C ASP A 164 28.93 -14.54 3.82
N MET A 165 28.73 -14.74 5.12
CA MET A 165 29.37 -13.95 6.16
C MET A 165 30.77 -14.53 6.39
N GLU A 166 31.70 -14.23 5.48
CA GLU A 166 33.10 -14.62 5.63
C GLU A 166 33.72 -13.84 6.81
N ASN A 167 34.19 -14.59 7.80
CA ASN A 167 34.78 -14.11 9.04
C ASN A 167 35.99 -13.19 8.79
N GLY A 168 35.89 -11.94 9.22
CA GLY A 168 37.04 -11.05 9.43
C GLY A 168 37.51 -11.07 10.88
N GLU A 169 38.02 -12.20 11.36
CA GLU A 169 39.01 -12.18 12.45
C GLU A 169 40.36 -11.79 11.84
N GLU A 170 40.79 -10.54 12.01
CA GLU A 170 42.20 -10.25 12.17
C GLU A 170 42.38 -9.24 13.32
N ALA A 171 43.02 -9.76 14.37
CA ALA A 171 43.45 -9.06 15.55
C ALA A 171 44.71 -8.20 15.27
N GLU A 172 44.80 -7.10 16.02
CA GLU A 172 46.00 -6.48 16.61
C GLU A 172 47.33 -6.53 15.81
N ASP A 173 47.78 -5.37 15.34
CA ASP A 173 48.87 -4.59 15.97
C ASP A 173 48.85 -3.11 15.51
#